data_AF-A0A2E7JR34-F1
#
_entry.id   AF-A0A2E7JR34-F1
#
_cell.length_a   1.000
_cell.length_b   1.000
_cell.length_c   1.000
_cell.angle_alpha   90.00
_cell.angle_beta   90.00
_cell.angle_gamma   90.00
#
_symmetry.space_group_name_H-M   'P 1'
#
loop_
_entity.id
_entity.type
_entity.pdbx_description
1 polymer ?
#
loop_
_entity_poly.entity_id
_entity_poly.type
_entity_poly.pdbx_seq_one_letter_code
_entity_poly.pdbx_strand_id
1 'polypeptide(L)'
;MSVAQDRITTARDELDAHVRDIVRWHFDPATGCPFWLDYAQKLDFDPREKIQSYEDLTMLGHFEDEWLRGGPVRQWVPKAYADHPVYVFETGGSTGLPKYRINVNDFKIDYDQYSRTLSDEGFPRGADWLMLGPSGPRRLRLAVEHLAQQRGGICFMVDLDPRWVNCLIRDGKMRELEAYKGHVVDQALKILKAHDNVQCVFTTPKLLEALSEKVSLPRMGIKGIFCGGTEMNAQFHRFAREELVPGIDFVPTYGNTLMGLACCKPFDRADDYAIIYYPPQPRAVIELVDPDDPSRTVDYGETGRVMLTTLTREFFMPRFLERDEAERAAPIAQYPWDGVENLRLLTQMNETVVVGVY
;
A
#
# COMPACT_ATOMS: atom_id res chain seq x y z
N MET A 1 21.33 -15.28 3.24
CA MET A 1 22.65 -14.88 2.70
C MET A 1 22.76 -13.38 2.86
N SER A 2 23.88 -12.85 3.34
CA SER A 2 24.09 -11.39 3.40
C SER A 2 24.01 -10.80 1.98
N VAL A 3 23.33 -9.67 1.84
CA VAL A 3 23.28 -8.94 0.58
C VAL A 3 24.67 -8.38 0.30
N ALA A 4 25.15 -8.52 -0.93
CA ALA A 4 26.42 -7.94 -1.33
C ALA A 4 26.35 -6.41 -1.15
N GLN A 5 27.33 -5.84 -0.44
CA GLN A 5 27.36 -4.41 -0.12
C GLN A 5 27.22 -3.54 -1.37
N ASP A 6 27.84 -3.94 -2.49
CA ASP A 6 27.76 -3.23 -3.76
C ASP A 6 26.33 -3.07 -4.29
N ARG A 7 25.43 -4.03 -4.01
CA ARG A 7 24.01 -3.93 -4.41
C ARG A 7 23.25 -2.91 -3.58
N ILE A 8 23.55 -2.82 -2.29
CA ILE A 8 22.97 -1.81 -1.40
C ILE A 8 23.45 -0.41 -1.83
N THR A 9 24.74 -0.26 -2.11
CA THR A 9 25.31 1.00 -2.62
C THR A 9 24.69 1.39 -3.96
N THR A 10 24.56 0.45 -4.90
CA THR A 10 23.91 0.71 -6.20
C THR A 10 22.46 1.18 -6.03
N ALA A 11 21.69 0.53 -5.16
CA ALA A 11 20.30 0.93 -4.91
C ALA A 11 20.20 2.33 -4.27
N ARG A 12 21.16 2.69 -3.41
CA ARG A 12 21.26 4.05 -2.85
C ARG A 12 21.58 5.08 -3.93
N ASP A 13 22.52 4.79 -4.82
CA ASP A 13 22.87 5.68 -5.93
C ASP A 13 21.70 5.89 -6.90
N GLU A 14 20.94 4.82 -7.17
CA GLU A 14 19.70 4.86 -7.96
C GLU A 14 18.61 5.69 -7.28
N LEU A 15 18.46 5.55 -5.96
CA LEU A 15 17.53 6.35 -5.18
C LEU A 15 17.93 7.84 -5.21
N ASP A 16 19.21 8.16 -5.02
CA ASP A 16 19.70 9.55 -5.09
C ASP A 16 19.49 10.17 -6.48
N ALA A 17 19.71 9.39 -7.55
CA ALA A 17 19.40 9.83 -8.91
C ALA A 17 17.91 10.10 -9.11
N HIS A 18 17.07 9.20 -8.62
CA HIS A 18 15.62 9.35 -8.67
C HIS A 18 15.13 10.56 -7.88
N VAL A 19 15.69 10.82 -6.70
CA VAL A 19 15.40 12.03 -5.89
C VAL A 19 15.69 13.30 -6.68
N ARG A 20 16.87 13.41 -7.30
CA ARG A 20 17.23 14.57 -8.13
C ARG A 20 16.21 14.81 -9.25
N ASP A 21 15.77 13.74 -9.91
CA ASP A 21 14.77 13.83 -10.98
C ASP A 21 13.39 14.24 -10.48
N ILE A 22 12.93 13.70 -9.34
CA ILE A 22 11.64 14.04 -8.74
C ILE A 22 11.63 15.47 -8.20
N VAL A 23 12.70 15.90 -7.52
CA VAL A 23 12.82 17.29 -7.05
C VAL A 23 12.83 18.25 -8.23
N ARG A 24 13.63 17.96 -9.28
CA ARG A 24 13.62 18.78 -10.50
C ARG A 24 12.21 18.88 -11.08
N TRP A 25 11.47 17.76 -11.15
CA TRP A 25 10.12 17.73 -11.69
C TRP A 25 9.10 18.53 -10.87
N HIS A 26 9.10 18.41 -9.55
CA HIS A 26 8.09 19.06 -8.69
C HIS A 26 8.36 20.53 -8.42
N PHE A 27 9.62 20.96 -8.52
CA PHE A 27 10.02 22.35 -8.30
C PHE A 27 10.28 23.14 -9.60
N ASP A 28 10.13 22.53 -10.78
CA ASP A 28 10.16 23.25 -12.05
C ASP A 28 8.81 23.96 -12.31
N PRO A 29 8.80 25.29 -12.55
CA PRO A 29 7.57 26.06 -12.81
C PRO A 29 6.70 25.53 -13.96
N ALA A 30 7.27 24.80 -14.92
CA ALA A 30 6.57 24.23 -16.06
C ALA A 30 5.87 22.90 -15.74
N THR A 31 6.41 22.10 -14.80
CA THR A 31 5.90 20.75 -14.53
C THR A 31 5.29 20.57 -13.15
N GLY A 32 5.78 21.29 -12.14
CA GLY A 32 5.41 21.14 -10.73
C GLY A 32 3.94 21.42 -10.42
N CYS A 33 3.47 20.95 -9.26
CA CYS A 33 2.12 21.25 -8.79
C CYS A 33 2.08 22.60 -8.04
N PRO A 34 0.92 23.30 -8.03
CA PRO A 34 0.78 24.57 -7.34
C PRO A 34 1.31 24.56 -5.90
N PHE A 35 1.02 23.50 -5.12
CA PHE A 35 1.48 23.39 -3.74
C PHE A 35 3.01 23.49 -3.61
N TRP A 36 3.77 22.67 -4.34
CA TRP A 36 5.23 22.65 -4.24
C TRP A 36 5.87 23.92 -4.81
N LEU A 37 5.28 24.52 -5.84
CA LEU A 37 5.75 25.79 -6.41
C LEU A 37 5.54 26.97 -5.44
N ASP A 38 4.43 26.98 -4.70
CA ASP A 38 4.19 27.97 -3.65
C ASP A 38 5.04 27.71 -2.40
N TYR A 39 5.30 26.45 -2.09
CA TYR A 39 6.24 26.06 -1.03
C TYR A 39 7.66 26.55 -1.33
N ALA A 40 8.13 26.40 -2.58
CA ALA A 40 9.45 26.82 -3.02
C ALA A 40 9.72 28.32 -2.80
N GLN A 41 8.70 29.16 -2.98
CA GLN A 41 8.82 30.62 -2.78
C GLN A 41 9.08 31.01 -1.32
N LYS A 42 8.86 30.10 -0.37
CA LYS A 42 9.07 30.32 1.07
C LYS A 42 10.46 29.86 1.52
N LEU A 43 11.21 29.17 0.67
CA LEU A 43 12.56 28.70 0.95
C LEU A 43 13.59 29.78 0.61
N ASP A 44 14.70 29.79 1.34
CA ASP A 44 15.86 30.64 1.10
C ASP A 44 16.87 30.01 0.12
N PHE A 45 16.53 28.85 -0.45
CA PHE A 45 17.32 28.13 -1.44
C PHE A 45 16.44 27.53 -2.54
N ASP A 46 17.06 27.21 -3.69
CA ASP A 46 16.41 26.42 -4.74
C ASP A 46 16.57 24.91 -4.46
N PRO A 47 15.48 24.17 -4.21
CA PRO A 47 15.55 22.73 -3.96
C PRO A 47 16.24 21.95 -5.06
N ARG A 48 16.12 22.39 -6.32
CA ARG A 48 16.70 21.73 -7.49
C ARG A 48 18.22 21.81 -7.52
N GLU A 49 18.79 22.80 -6.84
CA GLU A 49 20.24 22.98 -6.71
C GLU A 49 20.78 22.31 -5.45
N LYS A 50 20.03 22.35 -4.33
CA LYS A 50 20.52 21.87 -3.03
C LYS A 50 20.28 20.40 -2.75
N ILE A 51 19.18 19.83 -3.22
CA ILE A 51 18.82 18.45 -2.92
C ILE A 51 19.45 17.54 -3.97
N GLN A 52 20.54 16.87 -3.60
CA GLN A 52 21.32 16.00 -4.50
C GLN A 52 21.25 14.52 -4.10
N SER A 53 20.72 14.20 -2.93
CA SER A 53 20.57 12.84 -2.40
C SER A 53 19.26 12.69 -1.61
N TYR A 54 18.91 11.45 -1.26
CA TYR A 54 17.77 11.17 -0.39
C TYR A 54 17.92 11.80 1.01
N GLU A 55 19.15 11.86 1.53
CA GLU A 55 19.45 12.46 2.83
C GLU A 55 19.17 13.98 2.86
N ASP A 56 19.41 14.66 1.73
CA ASP A 56 19.14 16.09 1.58
C ASP A 56 17.64 16.45 1.64
N LEU A 57 16.74 15.47 1.55
CA LEU A 57 15.30 15.70 1.74
C LEU A 57 14.97 16.22 3.16
N THR A 58 15.86 16.02 4.13
CA THR A 58 15.78 16.65 5.46
C THR A 58 15.66 18.17 5.39
N MET A 59 16.20 18.81 4.35
CA MET A 59 16.13 20.25 4.12
C MET A 59 14.69 20.76 3.88
N LEU A 60 13.75 19.89 3.50
CA LEU A 60 12.34 20.22 3.31
C LEU A 60 11.51 20.03 4.59
N GLY A 61 12.11 19.54 5.68
CA GLY A 61 11.40 19.16 6.90
C GLY A 61 10.48 17.96 6.70
N HIS A 62 9.49 17.83 7.59
CA HIS A 62 8.48 16.79 7.52
C HIS A 62 7.27 17.25 6.73
N PHE A 63 6.71 16.34 5.92
CA PHE A 63 5.40 16.56 5.33
C PHE A 63 4.31 16.43 6.40
N GLU A 64 3.31 17.31 6.37
CA GLU A 64 2.28 17.40 7.42
C GLU A 64 1.00 16.64 7.05
N ASP A 65 0.41 15.90 8.00
CA ASP A 65 -0.83 15.10 7.81
C ASP A 65 -2.00 15.98 7.35
N GLU A 66 -2.10 17.20 7.88
CA GLU A 66 -3.17 18.14 7.59
C GLU A 66 -3.13 18.71 6.16
N TRP A 67 -1.98 18.70 5.48
CA TRP A 67 -1.88 19.23 4.12
C TRP A 67 -2.73 18.46 3.11
N LEU A 68 -2.99 17.17 3.37
CA LEU A 68 -3.84 16.34 2.53
C LEU A 68 -5.31 16.37 2.94
N ARG A 69 -5.65 17.10 4.02
CA ARG A 69 -7.00 17.19 4.56
C ARG A 69 -7.66 18.51 4.11
N GLY A 70 -8.68 18.39 3.26
CA GLY A 70 -9.44 19.54 2.79
C GLY A 70 -8.70 20.42 1.78
N GLY A 71 -9.24 21.62 1.54
CA GLY A 71 -8.75 22.52 0.49
C GLY A 71 -9.00 22.03 -0.94
N PRO A 72 -8.59 22.82 -1.96
CA PRO A 72 -8.75 22.44 -3.35
C PRO A 72 -7.75 21.33 -3.71
N VAL A 73 -8.23 20.09 -3.88
CA VAL A 73 -7.40 18.93 -4.29
C VAL A 73 -6.58 19.21 -5.57
N ARG A 74 -7.06 20.11 -6.44
CA ARG A 74 -6.38 20.54 -7.67
C ARG A 74 -4.98 21.14 -7.42
N GLN A 75 -4.70 21.67 -6.22
CA GLN A 75 -3.38 22.20 -5.86
C GLN A 75 -2.26 21.13 -5.91
N TRP A 76 -2.64 19.86 -5.82
CA TRP A 76 -1.72 18.72 -5.88
C TRP A 76 -1.49 18.20 -7.30
N VAL A 77 -2.23 18.68 -8.31
CA VAL A 77 -2.08 18.23 -9.71
C VAL A 77 -0.88 18.94 -10.33
N PRO A 78 0.20 18.22 -10.73
CA PRO A 78 1.31 18.83 -11.44
C PRO A 78 0.84 19.45 -12.75
N LYS A 79 1.38 20.62 -13.12
CA LYS A 79 1.00 21.31 -14.37
C LYS A 79 1.21 20.44 -15.60
N ALA A 80 2.22 19.58 -15.58
CA ALA A 80 2.48 18.59 -16.64
C ALA A 80 1.34 17.59 -16.85
N TYR A 81 0.44 17.43 -15.86
CA TYR A 81 -0.73 16.56 -15.92
C TYR A 81 -2.06 17.33 -15.98
N ALA A 82 -2.06 18.65 -16.24
CA ALA A 82 -3.25 19.49 -16.18
C ALA A 82 -4.39 19.01 -17.10
N ASP A 83 -4.03 18.46 -18.26
CA ASP A 83 -4.96 17.97 -19.30
C ASP A 83 -5.19 16.45 -19.24
N HIS A 84 -4.65 15.76 -18.23
CA HIS A 84 -4.86 14.33 -18.03
C HIS A 84 -6.08 14.05 -17.16
N PRO A 85 -6.75 12.89 -17.33
CA PRO A 85 -7.72 12.41 -16.36
C PRO A 85 -7.06 12.22 -14.99
N VAL A 86 -7.64 12.83 -13.95
CA VAL A 86 -7.14 12.75 -12.57
C VAL A 86 -8.15 12.00 -11.71
N TYR A 87 -7.66 11.00 -10.99
CA TYR A 87 -8.38 10.25 -9.98
C TYR A 87 -8.05 10.77 -8.59
N VAL A 88 -8.97 10.59 -7.64
CA VAL A 88 -8.75 10.90 -6.23
C VAL A 88 -8.95 9.63 -5.41
N PHE A 89 -7.95 9.30 -4.60
CA PHE A 89 -8.04 8.23 -3.62
C PHE A 89 -8.07 8.79 -2.21
N GLU A 90 -8.93 8.20 -1.39
CA GLU A 90 -9.14 8.61 -0.02
C GLU A 90 -8.51 7.62 0.95
N THR A 91 -7.85 8.15 1.98
CA THR A 91 -7.43 7.38 3.15
C THR A 91 -7.92 8.03 4.44
N GLY A 92 -8.26 7.19 5.44
CA GLY A 92 -8.97 7.60 6.64
C GLY A 92 -10.45 7.94 6.38
N GLY A 93 -11.00 8.84 7.20
CA GLY A 93 -12.38 9.33 7.06
C GLY A 93 -13.43 8.63 7.91
N SER A 94 -13.04 7.74 8.83
CA SER A 94 -13.96 7.13 9.81
C SER A 94 -14.30 8.08 10.96
N THR A 95 -13.44 9.06 11.26
CA THR A 95 -13.55 9.97 12.41
C THR A 95 -13.40 11.46 12.06
N GLY A 96 -13.16 11.81 10.78
CA GLY A 96 -12.92 13.19 10.35
C GLY A 96 -12.80 13.33 8.84
N LEU A 97 -12.29 14.47 8.35
CA LEU A 97 -12.03 14.67 6.92
C LEU A 97 -10.99 13.66 6.41
N PRO A 98 -11.26 12.92 5.32
CA PRO A 98 -10.27 12.01 4.76
C PRO A 98 -9.09 12.79 4.15
N LYS A 99 -7.95 12.11 4.01
CA LYS A 99 -6.83 12.58 3.20
C LYS A 99 -7.11 12.28 1.73
N TYR A 100 -6.85 13.22 0.85
CA TYR A 100 -7.05 13.07 -0.60
C TYR A 100 -5.70 13.01 -1.31
N ARG A 101 -5.43 11.92 -2.03
CA ARG A 101 -4.27 11.77 -2.92
C ARG A 101 -4.73 11.76 -4.37
N ILE A 102 -4.22 12.68 -5.18
CA ILE A 102 -4.42 12.64 -6.64
C ILE A 102 -3.59 11.52 -7.26
N ASN A 103 -4.14 10.88 -8.30
CA ASN A 103 -3.47 9.82 -9.06
C ASN A 103 -3.82 9.98 -10.55
N VAL A 104 -2.90 9.65 -11.44
CA VAL A 104 -3.08 9.63 -12.89
C VAL A 104 -2.77 8.23 -13.41
N ASN A 105 -1.54 7.76 -13.24
CA ASN A 105 -1.04 6.45 -13.65
C ASN A 105 -0.21 5.74 -12.57
N ASP A 106 0.06 6.35 -11.41
CA ASP A 106 0.85 5.72 -10.34
C ASP A 106 0.32 4.34 -9.96
N PHE A 107 -1.00 4.21 -9.82
CA PHE A 107 -1.61 2.92 -9.50
C PHE A 107 -1.40 1.86 -10.59
N LYS A 108 -1.31 2.26 -11.87
CA LYS A 108 -1.03 1.36 -12.98
C LYS A 108 0.43 0.93 -12.96
N ILE A 109 1.34 1.88 -12.80
CA ILE A 109 2.79 1.63 -12.73
C ILE A 109 3.11 0.66 -11.59
N ASP A 110 2.57 0.93 -10.40
CA ASP A 110 2.82 0.10 -9.22
C ASP A 110 2.30 -1.32 -9.43
N TYR A 111 1.12 -1.49 -10.04
CA TYR A 111 0.55 -2.81 -10.27
C TYR A 111 1.12 -3.52 -11.51
N ASP A 112 1.69 -2.80 -12.47
CA ASP A 112 2.51 -3.36 -13.55
C ASP A 112 3.80 -3.97 -12.99
N GLN A 113 4.43 -3.28 -12.04
CA GLN A 113 5.60 -3.77 -11.32
C GLN A 113 5.24 -4.99 -10.46
N TYR A 114 4.17 -4.90 -9.67
CA TYR A 114 3.67 -6.02 -8.87
C TYR A 114 3.29 -7.24 -9.71
N SER A 115 2.69 -7.04 -10.88
CA SER A 115 2.36 -8.13 -11.80
C SER A 115 3.58 -8.98 -12.17
N ARG A 116 4.79 -8.41 -12.17
CA ARG A 116 6.04 -9.14 -12.46
C ARG A 116 6.54 -9.97 -11.29
N THR A 117 6.08 -9.70 -10.07
CA THR A 117 6.46 -10.47 -8.88
C THR A 117 5.53 -11.66 -8.64
N LEU A 118 4.35 -11.68 -9.27
CA LEU A 118 3.38 -12.76 -9.16
C LEU A 118 3.75 -13.93 -10.09
N SER A 119 3.69 -15.14 -9.54
CA SER A 119 3.94 -16.38 -10.27
C SER A 119 2.86 -16.62 -11.33
N ASP A 120 3.23 -17.19 -12.48
CA ASP A 120 2.24 -17.61 -13.49
C ASP A 120 1.51 -18.90 -13.09
N GLU A 121 2.01 -19.64 -12.09
CA GLU A 121 1.35 -20.82 -11.52
C GLU A 121 0.19 -20.42 -10.58
N GLY A 122 0.47 -19.53 -9.62
CA GLY A 122 -0.51 -19.01 -8.67
C GLY A 122 -1.45 -17.98 -9.28
N PHE A 123 -0.95 -17.14 -10.19
CA PHE A 123 -1.74 -16.08 -10.82
C PHE A 123 -1.72 -16.18 -12.34
N PRO A 124 -2.32 -17.22 -12.96
CA PRO A 124 -2.15 -17.46 -14.40
C PRO A 124 -2.51 -16.28 -15.30
N ARG A 125 -1.78 -16.12 -16.39
CA ARG A 125 -2.16 -15.19 -17.45
C ARG A 125 -3.49 -15.63 -18.06
N GLY A 126 -4.39 -14.68 -18.30
CA GLY A 126 -5.75 -14.92 -18.78
C GLY A 126 -6.76 -15.37 -17.72
N ALA A 127 -6.32 -15.58 -16.46
CA ALA A 127 -7.24 -15.86 -15.36
C ALA A 127 -8.06 -14.63 -15.00
N ASP A 128 -9.35 -14.82 -14.72
CA ASP A 128 -10.20 -13.77 -14.19
C ASP A 128 -9.99 -13.60 -12.68
N TRP A 129 -10.32 -12.41 -12.19
CA TRP A 129 -10.05 -11.96 -10.84
C TRP A 129 -11.35 -11.59 -10.13
N LEU A 130 -11.46 -11.96 -8.85
CA LEU A 130 -12.45 -11.39 -7.94
C LEU A 130 -11.76 -10.36 -7.03
N MET A 131 -12.19 -9.11 -7.10
CA MET A 131 -11.87 -8.07 -6.12
C MET A 131 -12.93 -8.11 -5.01
N LEU A 132 -12.62 -8.80 -3.93
CA LEU A 132 -13.42 -8.90 -2.71
C LEU A 132 -12.94 -7.88 -1.68
N GLY A 133 -13.31 -6.62 -1.89
CA GLY A 133 -12.88 -5.54 -1.01
C GLY A 133 -13.58 -4.22 -1.29
N PRO A 134 -13.17 -3.14 -0.60
CA PRO A 134 -13.81 -1.84 -0.74
C PRO A 134 -13.54 -1.22 -2.12
N SER A 135 -14.60 -0.68 -2.70
CA SER A 135 -14.56 -0.01 -4.01
C SER A 135 -14.57 1.53 -3.85
N GLY A 136 -15.31 2.25 -4.70
CA GLY A 136 -15.54 3.70 -4.59
C GLY A 136 -14.25 4.54 -4.55
N PRO A 137 -14.02 5.33 -3.48
CA PRO A 137 -12.87 6.24 -3.38
C PRO A 137 -11.56 5.53 -2.99
N ARG A 138 -11.58 4.19 -2.83
CA ARG A 138 -10.36 3.43 -2.53
C ARG A 138 -9.61 3.11 -3.80
N ARG A 139 -8.28 3.21 -3.72
CA ARG A 139 -7.34 2.86 -4.78
C ARG A 139 -7.55 1.44 -5.34
N LEU A 140 -7.82 0.49 -4.46
CA LEU A 140 -7.79 -0.95 -4.76
C LEU A 140 -8.70 -1.33 -5.93
N ARG A 141 -9.85 -0.68 -6.09
CA ARG A 141 -10.78 -0.92 -7.21
C ARG A 141 -10.06 -0.83 -8.56
N LEU A 142 -9.47 0.34 -8.85
CA LEU A 142 -8.81 0.60 -10.13
C LEU A 142 -7.51 -0.19 -10.28
N ALA A 143 -6.84 -0.47 -9.17
CA ALA A 143 -5.52 -1.06 -9.18
C ALA A 143 -5.56 -2.59 -9.38
N VAL A 144 -6.48 -3.29 -8.71
CA VAL A 144 -6.73 -4.72 -8.92
C VAL A 144 -7.36 -4.96 -10.30
N GLU A 145 -8.26 -4.08 -10.74
CA GLU A 145 -8.82 -4.14 -12.09
C GLU A 145 -7.74 -4.02 -13.16
N HIS A 146 -6.84 -3.04 -13.02
CA HIS A 146 -5.69 -2.88 -13.90
C HIS A 146 -4.75 -4.09 -13.85
N LEU A 147 -4.49 -4.67 -12.68
CA LEU A 147 -3.68 -5.88 -12.55
C LEU A 147 -4.25 -7.06 -13.31
N ALA A 148 -5.55 -7.31 -13.17
CA ALA A 148 -6.25 -8.37 -13.90
C ALA A 148 -6.09 -8.17 -15.41
N GLN A 149 -6.36 -6.95 -15.89
CA GLN A 149 -6.25 -6.58 -17.31
C GLN A 149 -4.82 -6.73 -17.83
N GLN A 150 -3.82 -6.30 -17.05
CA GLN A 150 -2.41 -6.45 -17.40
C GLN A 150 -1.97 -7.94 -17.45
N ARG A 151 -2.66 -8.80 -16.72
CA ARG A 151 -2.48 -10.26 -16.79
C ARG A 151 -3.39 -10.93 -17.82
N GLY A 152 -4.22 -10.16 -18.56
CA GLY A 152 -5.09 -10.64 -19.63
C GLY A 152 -6.45 -11.16 -19.17
N GLY A 153 -6.84 -10.91 -17.93
CA GLY A 153 -8.12 -11.33 -17.35
C GLY A 153 -9.12 -10.20 -17.13
N ILE A 154 -10.33 -10.58 -16.75
CA ILE A 154 -11.43 -9.69 -16.36
C ILE A 154 -11.47 -9.59 -14.83
N CYS A 155 -11.79 -8.40 -14.31
CA CYS A 155 -11.97 -8.18 -12.87
C CYS A 155 -13.45 -8.06 -12.52
N PHE A 156 -13.92 -8.98 -11.69
CA PHE A 156 -15.24 -8.93 -11.05
C PHE A 156 -15.12 -8.26 -9.69
N MET A 157 -16.15 -7.52 -9.28
CA MET A 157 -16.15 -6.74 -8.05
C MET A 157 -17.41 -7.00 -7.22
N VAL A 158 -17.35 -6.67 -5.95
CA VAL A 158 -18.49 -6.63 -5.04
C VAL A 158 -18.78 -5.21 -4.55
N ASP A 159 -19.99 -4.98 -4.08
CA ASP A 159 -20.33 -3.76 -3.36
C ASP A 159 -20.01 -3.93 -1.87
N LEU A 160 -19.01 -3.18 -1.41
CA LEU A 160 -18.57 -3.15 -0.02
C LEU A 160 -18.28 -1.71 0.40
N ASP A 161 -19.05 -1.22 1.38
CA ASP A 161 -18.87 0.07 2.03
C ASP A 161 -18.10 -0.09 3.34
N PRO A 162 -16.79 0.21 3.34
CA PRO A 162 -15.96 0.14 4.53
C PRO A 162 -16.33 1.17 5.61
N ARG A 163 -16.93 2.30 5.23
CA ARG A 163 -17.32 3.35 6.17
C ARG A 163 -18.54 2.93 6.98
N TRP A 164 -19.47 2.25 6.33
CA TRP A 164 -20.62 1.68 7.02
C TRP A 164 -20.21 0.61 8.04
N VAL A 165 -19.27 -0.28 7.67
CA VAL A 165 -18.68 -1.26 8.61
C VAL A 165 -18.16 -0.57 9.87
N ASN A 166 -17.39 0.52 9.71
CA ASN A 166 -16.87 1.29 10.84
C ASN A 166 -17.99 1.92 11.71
N CYS A 167 -19.08 2.41 11.09
CA CYS A 167 -20.24 2.90 11.83
C CYS A 167 -20.89 1.79 12.66
N LEU A 168 -21.05 0.58 12.10
CA LEU A 168 -21.63 -0.55 12.82
C LEU A 168 -20.78 -0.98 14.02
N ILE A 169 -19.46 -1.04 13.84
CA ILE A 169 -18.52 -1.36 14.93
C ILE A 169 -18.59 -0.31 16.04
N ARG A 170 -18.49 0.97 15.68
CA ARG A 170 -18.56 2.08 16.64
C ARG A 170 -19.87 2.09 17.42
N ASP A 171 -20.99 1.79 16.75
CA ASP A 171 -22.32 1.77 17.35
C ASP A 171 -22.62 0.44 18.09
N GLY A 172 -21.69 -0.52 18.12
CA GLY A 172 -21.87 -1.83 18.78
C GLY A 172 -22.88 -2.76 18.08
N LYS A 173 -23.21 -2.52 16.81
CA LYS A 173 -24.22 -3.24 16.02
C LYS A 173 -23.66 -4.52 15.39
N MET A 174 -23.22 -5.44 16.24
CA MET A 174 -22.51 -6.65 15.81
C MET A 174 -23.37 -7.61 14.98
N ARG A 175 -24.69 -7.66 15.22
CA ARG A 175 -25.59 -8.51 14.43
C ARG A 175 -25.72 -8.00 13.00
N GLU A 176 -25.83 -6.69 12.83
CA GLU A 176 -25.89 -6.02 11.54
C GLU A 176 -24.55 -6.12 10.81
N LEU A 177 -23.44 -6.06 11.54
CA LEU A 177 -22.11 -6.28 10.98
C LEU A 177 -21.98 -7.68 10.39
N GLU A 178 -22.40 -8.71 11.13
CA GLU A 178 -22.38 -10.10 10.65
C GLU A 178 -23.32 -10.31 9.44
N ALA A 179 -24.51 -9.68 9.47
CA ALA A 179 -25.42 -9.71 8.31
C ALA A 179 -24.81 -9.03 7.09
N TYR A 180 -24.12 -7.91 7.27
CA TYR A 180 -23.45 -7.18 6.20
C TYR A 180 -22.27 -7.97 5.61
N LYS A 181 -21.44 -8.58 6.47
CA LYS A 181 -20.36 -9.50 6.06
C LYS A 181 -20.92 -10.67 5.25
N GLY A 182 -22.00 -11.30 5.71
CA GLY A 182 -22.70 -12.35 4.97
C GLY A 182 -23.19 -11.90 3.60
N HIS A 183 -23.79 -10.70 3.53
CA HIS A 183 -24.23 -10.12 2.27
C HIS A 183 -23.09 -9.91 1.26
N VAL A 184 -21.93 -9.41 1.71
CA VAL A 184 -20.75 -9.24 0.86
C VAL A 184 -20.21 -10.58 0.36
N VAL A 185 -20.12 -11.58 1.24
CA VAL A 185 -19.68 -12.94 0.88
C VAL A 185 -20.66 -13.58 -0.11
N ASP A 186 -21.97 -13.38 0.05
CA ASP A 186 -22.98 -13.90 -0.88
C ASP A 186 -22.85 -13.31 -2.30
N GLN A 187 -22.40 -12.06 -2.44
CA GLN A 187 -22.07 -11.48 -3.75
C GLN A 187 -20.88 -12.21 -4.38
N ALA A 188 -19.79 -12.40 -3.63
CA ALA A 188 -18.62 -13.14 -4.08
C ALA A 188 -18.96 -14.58 -4.52
N LEU A 189 -19.77 -15.28 -3.72
CA LEU A 189 -20.19 -16.65 -4.03
C LEU A 189 -21.02 -16.74 -5.31
N LYS A 190 -21.84 -15.73 -5.64
CA LYS A 190 -22.57 -15.71 -6.91
C LYS A 190 -21.62 -15.57 -8.09
N ILE A 191 -20.61 -14.72 -7.99
CA ILE A 191 -19.57 -14.54 -9.02
C ILE A 191 -18.81 -15.84 -9.22
N LEU A 192 -18.27 -16.43 -8.14
CA LEU A 192 -17.47 -17.66 -8.21
C LEU A 192 -18.26 -18.86 -8.77
N LYS A 193 -19.57 -18.93 -8.54
CA LYS A 193 -20.43 -19.99 -9.10
C LYS A 193 -20.82 -19.75 -10.56
N ALA A 194 -20.83 -18.50 -11.01
CA ALA A 194 -21.24 -18.14 -12.37
C ALA A 194 -20.07 -18.12 -13.35
N HIS A 195 -18.83 -18.05 -12.86
CA HIS A 195 -17.65 -17.79 -13.68
C HIS A 195 -16.49 -18.70 -13.28
N ASP A 196 -16.37 -19.84 -13.97
CA ASP A 196 -15.35 -20.87 -13.71
C ASP A 196 -13.91 -20.40 -14.00
N ASN A 197 -13.72 -19.30 -14.74
CA ASN A 197 -12.40 -18.75 -15.05
C ASN A 197 -11.85 -17.80 -13.97
N VAL A 198 -12.63 -17.50 -12.93
CA VAL A 198 -12.13 -16.75 -11.78
C VAL A 198 -11.19 -17.65 -10.98
N GLN A 199 -9.88 -17.39 -11.09
CA GLN A 199 -8.83 -18.19 -10.44
C GLN A 199 -7.97 -17.35 -9.49
N CYS A 200 -8.12 -16.02 -9.50
CA CYS A 200 -7.37 -15.10 -8.66
C CYS A 200 -8.33 -14.29 -7.78
N VAL A 201 -7.98 -14.07 -6.51
CA VAL A 201 -8.79 -13.27 -5.59
C VAL A 201 -7.93 -12.21 -4.92
N PHE A 202 -8.38 -10.97 -4.97
CA PHE A 202 -7.98 -9.97 -3.98
C PHE A 202 -8.98 -9.98 -2.82
N THR A 203 -8.50 -10.04 -1.58
CA THR A 203 -9.37 -9.98 -0.38
C THR A 203 -8.62 -9.43 0.84
N THR A 204 -9.33 -9.32 1.96
CA THR A 204 -8.78 -9.03 3.29
C THR A 204 -8.91 -10.26 4.21
N PRO A 205 -8.20 -10.32 5.35
CA PRO A 205 -8.24 -11.45 6.28
C PRO A 205 -9.66 -11.89 6.68
N LYS A 206 -10.51 -10.96 7.13
CA LYS A 206 -11.86 -11.28 7.61
C LYS A 206 -12.80 -11.76 6.52
N LEU A 207 -12.69 -11.19 5.32
CA LEU A 207 -13.46 -11.65 4.17
C LEU A 207 -12.96 -13.00 3.65
N LEU A 208 -11.64 -13.27 3.74
CA LEU A 208 -11.07 -14.56 3.37
C LEU A 208 -11.56 -15.66 4.31
N GLU A 209 -11.52 -15.43 5.62
CA GLU A 209 -12.09 -16.34 6.64
C GLU A 209 -13.56 -16.63 6.31
N ALA A 210 -14.38 -15.59 6.18
CA ALA A 210 -15.82 -15.73 5.95
C ALA A 210 -16.16 -16.42 4.62
N LEU A 211 -15.36 -16.21 3.57
CA LEU A 211 -15.54 -16.89 2.29
C LEU A 211 -15.14 -18.38 2.40
N SER A 212 -14.03 -18.67 3.08
CA SER A 212 -13.50 -20.05 3.24
C SER A 212 -14.37 -20.91 4.16
N GLU A 213 -15.13 -20.31 5.07
CA GLU A 213 -16.17 -21.01 5.85
C GLU A 213 -17.32 -21.53 4.99
N LYS A 214 -17.58 -20.91 3.83
CA LYS A 214 -18.71 -21.25 2.95
C LYS A 214 -18.33 -22.23 1.84
N VAL A 215 -17.10 -22.13 1.33
CA VAL A 215 -16.64 -22.90 0.18
C VAL A 215 -15.17 -23.26 0.31
N SER A 216 -14.78 -24.37 -0.32
CA SER A 216 -13.37 -24.70 -0.53
C SER A 216 -12.85 -23.95 -1.75
N LEU A 217 -12.05 -22.90 -1.54
CA LEU A 217 -11.46 -22.10 -2.61
C LEU A 217 -10.61 -22.92 -3.61
N PRO A 218 -9.80 -23.90 -3.17
CA PRO A 218 -9.11 -24.79 -4.11
C PRO A 218 -10.07 -25.57 -5.01
N ARG A 219 -11.21 -26.04 -4.47
CA ARG A 219 -12.24 -26.76 -5.26
C ARG A 219 -13.02 -25.85 -6.20
N MET A 220 -13.04 -24.54 -5.93
CA MET A 220 -13.59 -23.52 -6.84
C MET A 220 -12.59 -23.09 -7.92
N GLY A 221 -11.40 -23.70 -7.98
CA GLY A 221 -10.40 -23.39 -8.99
C GLY A 221 -9.54 -22.17 -8.68
N ILE A 222 -9.63 -21.60 -7.46
CA ILE A 222 -8.75 -20.50 -7.05
C ILE A 222 -7.31 -21.02 -6.91
N LYS A 223 -6.38 -20.32 -7.54
CA LYS A 223 -4.95 -20.62 -7.57
C LYS A 223 -4.10 -19.60 -6.83
N GLY A 224 -4.54 -18.33 -6.81
CA GLY A 224 -3.78 -17.23 -6.24
C GLY A 224 -4.67 -16.31 -5.42
N ILE A 225 -4.20 -15.94 -4.24
CA ILE A 225 -4.84 -14.97 -3.36
C ILE A 225 -3.84 -13.88 -3.03
N PHE A 226 -4.10 -12.68 -3.55
CA PHE A 226 -3.46 -11.45 -3.09
C PHE A 226 -4.28 -10.93 -1.90
N CYS A 227 -3.69 -10.95 -0.69
CA CYS A 227 -4.38 -10.52 0.51
C CYS A 227 -3.76 -9.26 1.09
N GLY A 228 -4.56 -8.20 1.24
CA GLY A 228 -4.15 -6.93 1.83
C GLY A 228 -4.98 -6.60 3.08
N GLY A 229 -4.46 -5.70 3.91
CA GLY A 229 -5.16 -5.25 5.13
C GLY A 229 -4.23 -5.23 6.34
N THR A 230 -4.68 -4.57 7.41
CA THR A 230 -3.89 -4.31 8.61
C THR A 230 -3.91 -5.45 9.63
N GLU A 231 -4.76 -6.45 9.46
CA GLU A 231 -4.84 -7.64 10.35
C GLU A 231 -3.94 -8.80 9.89
N MET A 232 -2.96 -8.48 9.04
CA MET A 232 -2.07 -9.46 8.43
C MET A 232 -0.81 -9.66 9.30
N ASN A 233 -0.89 -10.55 10.30
CA ASN A 233 0.23 -10.92 11.18
C ASN A 233 0.72 -12.36 10.95
N ALA A 234 1.81 -12.76 11.61
CA ALA A 234 2.41 -14.09 11.45
C ALA A 234 1.44 -15.24 11.80
N GLN A 235 0.60 -15.06 12.82
CA GLN A 235 -0.40 -16.06 13.21
C GLN A 235 -1.46 -16.24 12.12
N PHE A 236 -2.01 -15.14 11.58
CA PHE A 236 -2.96 -15.21 10.48
C PHE A 236 -2.30 -15.75 9.21
N HIS A 237 -1.07 -15.36 8.92
CA HIS A 237 -0.31 -15.88 7.78
C HIS A 237 -0.16 -17.40 7.82
N ARG A 238 0.18 -17.93 9.02
CA ARG A 238 0.21 -19.37 9.27
C ARG A 238 -1.15 -20.01 9.08
N PHE A 239 -2.18 -19.49 9.73
CA PHE A 239 -3.54 -20.01 9.64
C PHE A 239 -4.06 -20.01 8.19
N ALA A 240 -3.79 -18.93 7.45
CA ALA A 240 -4.19 -18.82 6.05
C ALA A 240 -3.55 -19.92 5.19
N ARG A 241 -2.23 -20.12 5.31
CA ARG A 241 -1.50 -21.11 4.51
C ARG A 241 -1.76 -22.55 4.91
N GLU A 242 -1.83 -22.83 6.21
CA GLU A 242 -1.96 -24.19 6.73
C GLU A 242 -3.41 -24.68 6.74
N GLU A 243 -4.38 -23.79 7.00
CA GLU A 243 -5.77 -24.18 7.29
C GLU A 243 -6.80 -23.60 6.31
N LEU A 244 -6.77 -22.29 6.03
CA LEU A 244 -7.82 -21.65 5.20
C LEU A 244 -7.70 -22.01 3.71
N VAL A 245 -6.50 -21.85 3.16
CA VAL A 245 -6.26 -21.96 1.71
C VAL A 245 -5.03 -22.81 1.38
N PRO A 246 -4.94 -24.05 1.92
CA PRO A 246 -3.82 -24.93 1.63
C PRO A 246 -3.73 -25.22 0.13
N GLY A 247 -2.53 -25.05 -0.43
CA GLY A 247 -2.25 -25.28 -1.85
C GLY A 247 -2.55 -24.10 -2.79
N ILE A 248 -3.01 -22.97 -2.27
CA ILE A 248 -3.17 -21.72 -3.03
C ILE A 248 -1.93 -20.83 -2.81
N ASP A 249 -1.48 -20.15 -3.86
CA ASP A 249 -0.44 -19.13 -3.76
C ASP A 249 -0.98 -17.91 -3.01
N PHE A 250 -0.77 -17.90 -1.69
CA PHE A 250 -1.16 -16.81 -0.81
C PHE A 250 -0.06 -15.75 -0.76
N VAL A 251 -0.37 -14.53 -1.18
CA VAL A 251 0.57 -13.40 -1.26
C VAL A 251 0.08 -12.26 -0.38
N PRO A 252 0.61 -12.14 0.85
CA PRO A 252 0.42 -10.94 1.67
C PRO A 252 0.99 -9.72 0.97
N THR A 253 0.32 -8.58 1.06
CA THR A 253 0.80 -7.34 0.46
C THR A 253 0.35 -6.15 1.28
N TYR A 254 1.27 -5.25 1.57
CA TYR A 254 0.98 -4.05 2.33
C TYR A 254 0.65 -2.90 1.37
N GLY A 255 -0.65 -2.60 1.24
CA GLY A 255 -1.13 -1.46 0.47
C GLY A 255 -1.25 -0.21 1.34
N ASN A 256 -0.63 0.89 0.93
CA ASN A 256 -0.80 2.19 1.57
C ASN A 256 -1.17 3.23 0.50
N THR A 257 -2.25 3.98 0.74
CA THR A 257 -2.77 4.96 -0.24
C THR A 257 -1.74 6.04 -0.58
N LEU A 258 -0.86 6.42 0.35
CA LEU A 258 0.18 7.42 0.13
C LEU A 258 1.43 6.85 -0.56
N MET A 259 1.71 5.57 -0.35
CA MET A 259 2.89 4.89 -0.89
C MET A 259 2.63 4.27 -2.27
N GLY A 260 1.64 3.38 -2.39
CA GLY A 260 1.83 2.25 -3.29
C GLY A 260 1.30 0.94 -2.71
N LEU A 261 2.00 -0.11 -3.10
CA LEU A 261 2.03 -1.38 -2.40
C LEU A 261 3.49 -1.76 -2.13
N ALA A 262 3.74 -2.40 -1.01
CA ALA A 262 5.00 -3.05 -0.70
C ALA A 262 4.83 -4.56 -0.86
N CYS A 263 5.75 -5.17 -1.61
CA CYS A 263 5.76 -6.61 -1.83
C CYS A 263 6.31 -7.30 -0.58
N CYS A 264 5.76 -8.46 -0.23
CA CYS A 264 6.37 -9.27 0.81
C CYS A 264 7.61 -10.00 0.27
N LYS A 265 8.54 -10.33 1.17
CA LYS A 265 9.54 -11.38 0.93
C LYS A 265 8.80 -12.67 0.49
N PRO A 266 9.31 -13.43 -0.49
CA PRO A 266 8.79 -14.76 -0.78
C PRO A 266 8.73 -15.61 0.49
N PHE A 267 7.64 -16.34 0.67
CA PHE A 267 7.43 -17.12 1.88
C PHE A 267 8.56 -18.15 2.09
N ASP A 268 9.19 -18.07 3.26
CA ASP A 268 10.13 -19.05 3.74
C ASP A 268 9.68 -19.50 5.14
N ARG A 269 9.54 -20.81 5.34
CA ARG A 269 9.16 -21.38 6.62
C ARG A 269 10.20 -21.07 7.71
N ALA A 270 11.45 -20.79 7.32
CA ALA A 270 12.50 -20.38 8.24
C ALA A 270 12.23 -19.03 8.93
N ASP A 271 11.35 -18.20 8.36
CA ASP A 271 10.95 -16.90 8.93
C ASP A 271 9.82 -17.03 9.97
N ASP A 272 9.43 -18.25 10.36
CA ASP A 272 8.32 -18.51 11.30
C ASP A 272 7.03 -17.74 10.98
N TYR A 273 6.68 -17.71 9.68
CA TYR A 273 5.51 -17.00 9.15
C TYR A 273 5.54 -15.47 9.31
N ALA A 274 6.66 -14.86 9.72
CA ALA A 274 6.83 -13.41 9.65
C ALA A 274 6.55 -12.90 8.23
N ILE A 275 5.98 -11.71 8.14
CA ILE A 275 5.74 -11.05 6.87
C ILE A 275 6.61 -9.79 6.82
N ILE A 276 7.60 -9.84 5.95
CA ILE A 276 8.55 -8.77 5.72
C ILE A 276 8.14 -8.05 4.44
N TYR A 277 7.75 -6.78 4.54
CA TYR A 277 7.39 -5.97 3.39
C TYR A 277 8.53 -5.06 2.96
N TYR A 278 8.80 -5.00 1.66
CA TYR A 278 9.78 -4.09 1.09
C TYR A 278 9.08 -3.01 0.27
N PRO A 279 9.29 -1.72 0.58
CA PRO A 279 8.66 -0.62 -0.14
C PRO A 279 9.13 -0.60 -1.60
N PRO A 280 8.33 -0.04 -2.53
CA PRO A 280 8.63 -0.04 -3.95
C PRO A 280 9.68 1.03 -4.29
N GLN A 281 10.92 0.84 -3.84
CA GLN A 281 12.03 1.74 -4.21
C GLN A 281 12.29 1.69 -5.73
N PRO A 282 12.67 2.83 -6.34
CA PRO A 282 12.91 4.13 -5.71
C PRO A 282 11.65 5.03 -5.60
N ARG A 283 10.46 4.52 -5.97
CA ARG A 283 9.21 5.30 -6.01
C ARG A 283 8.66 5.64 -4.62
N ALA A 284 8.94 4.80 -3.63
CA ALA A 284 8.68 5.11 -2.23
C ALA A 284 9.69 4.44 -1.30
N VAL A 285 9.96 5.09 -0.16
CA VAL A 285 10.91 4.66 0.86
C VAL A 285 10.19 4.64 2.21
N ILE A 286 10.44 3.60 3.00
CA ILE A 286 10.06 3.56 4.42
C ILE A 286 11.33 3.54 5.25
N GLU A 287 11.39 4.41 6.24
CA GLU A 287 12.39 4.41 7.30
C GLU A 287 11.70 4.16 8.65
N LEU A 288 12.38 3.46 9.56
CA LEU A 288 11.94 3.30 10.93
C LEU A 288 12.80 4.21 11.79
N VAL A 289 12.17 5.24 12.35
CA VAL A 289 12.88 6.27 13.12
C VAL A 289 12.47 6.23 14.58
N ASP A 290 13.32 6.79 15.44
CA ASP A 290 12.98 6.98 16.84
C ASP A 290 11.74 7.90 16.95
N PRO A 291 10.68 7.48 17.68
CA PRO A 291 9.49 8.32 17.89
C PRO A 291 9.78 9.68 18.57
N ASP A 292 10.79 9.73 19.43
CA ASP A 292 11.19 10.93 20.19
C ASP A 292 12.25 11.75 19.43
N ASP A 293 13.00 11.13 18.51
CA ASP A 293 13.97 11.79 17.63
C ASP A 293 13.90 11.25 16.17
N PRO A 294 13.01 11.82 15.32
CA PRO A 294 12.83 11.37 13.94
C PRO A 294 14.04 11.57 13.01
N SER A 295 15.14 12.14 13.50
CA SER A 295 16.41 12.21 12.74
C SER A 295 17.22 10.90 12.83
N ARG A 296 16.91 10.05 13.80
CA ARG A 296 17.63 8.80 14.07
C ARG A 296 16.84 7.60 13.56
N THR A 297 17.43 6.85 12.63
CA THR A 297 16.94 5.51 12.24
C THR A 297 17.24 4.50 13.36
N VAL A 298 16.29 3.63 13.69
CA VAL A 298 16.47 2.55 14.68
C VAL A 298 17.30 1.38 14.12
N ASP A 299 17.86 0.52 14.96
CA ASP A 299 18.63 -0.63 14.50
C ASP A 299 17.74 -1.75 13.91
N TYR A 300 18.34 -2.70 13.19
CA TYR A 300 17.58 -3.85 12.66
C TYR A 300 16.99 -4.69 13.80
N GLY A 301 15.72 -5.06 13.67
CA GLY A 301 14.95 -5.77 14.69
C GLY A 301 14.38 -4.85 15.79
N GLU A 302 14.75 -3.56 15.81
CA GLU A 302 14.15 -2.60 16.74
C GLU A 302 12.85 -2.02 16.17
N THR A 303 11.94 -1.67 17.09
CA THR A 303 10.70 -0.97 16.74
C THR A 303 10.97 0.52 16.58
N GLY A 304 10.54 1.10 15.46
CA GLY A 304 10.54 2.53 15.23
C GLY A 304 9.22 3.02 14.65
N ARG A 305 9.02 4.34 14.67
CA ARG A 305 7.91 4.98 13.97
C ARG A 305 8.16 4.94 12.47
N VAL A 306 7.13 4.63 11.70
CA VAL A 306 7.19 4.61 10.24
C VAL A 306 7.29 6.04 9.71
N MET A 307 8.34 6.33 8.96
CA MET A 307 8.48 7.53 8.15
C MET A 307 8.42 7.14 6.67
N LEU A 308 7.43 7.67 5.96
CA LEU A 308 7.14 7.35 4.57
C LEU A 308 7.54 8.52 3.66
N THR A 309 8.30 8.21 2.60
CA THR A 309 8.62 9.15 1.53
C THR A 309 8.08 8.63 0.21
N THR A 310 7.25 9.40 -0.50
CA THR A 310 6.76 9.08 -1.84
C THR A 310 7.41 9.99 -2.88
N LEU A 311 7.98 9.37 -3.91
CA LEU A 311 8.82 9.98 -4.95
C LEU A 311 8.26 9.62 -6.33
N THR A 312 7.06 10.10 -6.68
CA THR A 312 6.51 9.92 -8.02
C THR A 312 6.34 11.25 -8.72
N ARG A 313 6.26 11.26 -10.05
CA ARG A 313 6.00 12.49 -10.81
C ARG A 313 4.60 13.05 -10.56
N GLU A 314 3.67 12.20 -10.12
CA GLU A 314 2.30 12.61 -9.81
C GLU A 314 2.19 13.17 -8.39
N PHE A 315 2.93 12.59 -7.44
CA PHE A 315 2.84 12.92 -6.04
C PHE A 315 4.20 12.85 -5.35
N PHE A 316 4.60 13.96 -4.74
CA PHE A 316 5.83 14.06 -3.94
C PHE A 316 5.47 14.38 -2.49
N MET A 317 5.93 13.53 -1.59
CA MET A 317 5.65 13.58 -0.16
C MET A 317 6.93 13.17 0.60
N PRO A 318 7.81 14.11 0.95
CA PRO A 318 9.03 13.81 1.68
C PRO A 318 8.77 13.60 3.17
N ARG A 319 9.35 12.55 3.76
CA ARG A 319 9.50 12.40 5.22
C ARG A 319 8.20 12.53 6.02
N PHE A 320 7.11 11.94 5.54
CA PHE A 320 5.82 11.92 6.24
C PHE A 320 5.87 10.95 7.42
N LEU A 321 5.66 11.45 8.63
CA LEU A 321 5.61 10.61 9.83
C LEU A 321 4.22 9.97 9.98
N GLU A 322 4.13 8.68 9.68
CA GLU A 322 2.88 7.92 9.79
C GLU A 322 2.44 7.75 11.25
N ARG A 323 1.23 7.22 11.44
CA ARG A 323 0.67 6.85 12.76
C ARG A 323 0.94 5.39 13.13
N ASP A 324 1.84 4.76 12.39
CA ASP A 324 2.20 3.36 12.53
C ASP A 324 3.63 3.22 13.06
N GLU A 325 3.88 2.13 13.76
CA GLU A 325 5.21 1.63 14.13
C GLU A 325 5.43 0.25 13.51
N ALA A 326 6.69 -0.12 13.31
CA ALA A 326 7.09 -1.41 12.79
C ALA A 326 8.52 -1.74 13.24
N GLU A 327 8.90 -3.00 13.06
CA GLU A 327 10.26 -3.46 13.26
C GLU A 327 11.05 -3.32 11.96
N ARG A 328 12.28 -2.80 12.06
CA ARG A 328 13.16 -2.60 10.90
C ARG A 328 13.76 -3.92 10.44
N ALA A 329 13.49 -4.31 9.20
CA ALA A 329 14.01 -5.54 8.62
C ALA A 329 15.22 -5.27 7.71
N ALA A 330 16.18 -6.20 7.72
CA ALA A 330 17.39 -6.09 6.91
C ALA A 330 17.09 -6.23 5.40
N PRO A 331 17.93 -5.64 4.53
CA PRO A 331 17.90 -5.87 3.10
C PRO A 331 17.99 -7.34 2.70
N ILE A 332 17.39 -7.70 1.57
CA ILE A 332 17.53 -9.02 0.94
C ILE A 332 18.02 -8.91 -0.50
N ALA A 333 18.45 -10.03 -1.09
CA ALA A 333 19.03 -10.02 -2.42
C ALA A 333 18.08 -9.48 -3.51
N GLN A 334 16.77 -9.62 -3.31
CA GLN A 334 15.73 -9.10 -4.21
C GLN A 334 15.45 -7.61 -3.98
N TYR A 335 15.58 -7.15 -2.74
CA TYR A 335 15.31 -5.79 -2.29
C TYR A 335 16.51 -5.32 -1.47
N PRO A 336 17.55 -4.76 -2.10
CA PRO A 336 18.78 -4.33 -1.45
C PRO A 336 18.61 -3.02 -0.64
N TRP A 337 17.50 -2.90 0.08
CA TRP A 337 17.14 -1.80 0.98
C TRP A 337 16.27 -2.33 2.12
N ASP A 338 16.03 -1.49 3.13
CA ASP A 338 15.33 -1.91 4.35
C ASP A 338 13.88 -2.33 4.11
N GLY A 339 13.47 -3.36 4.85
CA GLY A 339 12.08 -3.80 4.93
C GLY A 339 11.43 -3.40 6.25
N VAL A 340 10.13 -3.71 6.37
CA VAL A 340 9.33 -3.53 7.59
C VAL A 340 8.62 -4.82 7.97
N GLU A 341 8.57 -5.09 9.27
CA GLU A 341 7.86 -6.21 9.87
C GLU A 341 6.91 -5.72 10.98
N ASN A 342 5.91 -6.52 11.31
CA ASN A 342 5.04 -6.30 12.48
C ASN A 342 4.41 -4.89 12.55
N LEU A 343 4.00 -4.36 11.38
CA LEU A 343 3.28 -3.09 11.22
C LEU A 343 2.04 -3.03 12.12
N ARG A 344 1.92 -1.97 12.91
CA ARG A 344 0.84 -1.75 13.88
C ARG A 344 0.72 -0.26 14.20
N LEU A 345 -0.36 0.12 14.89
CA LEU A 345 -0.53 1.48 15.37
C LEU A 345 0.59 1.86 16.35
N LEU A 346 1.06 3.10 16.24
CA LEU A 346 2.06 3.67 17.14
C LEU A 346 1.55 3.67 18.58
N THR A 347 2.27 2.99 19.47
CA THR A 347 1.86 2.74 20.86
C THR A 347 1.69 4.03 21.68
N GLN A 348 2.46 5.07 21.35
CA GLN A 348 2.40 6.38 22.03
C GLN A 348 1.15 7.21 21.65
N MET A 349 0.44 6.85 20.57
CA MET A 349 -0.82 7.51 20.19
C MET A 349 -1.98 6.92 20.98
N ASN A 350 -2.32 7.55 22.11
CA ASN A 350 -3.48 7.25 22.96
C ASN A 350 -4.86 7.53 22.29
N GLU A 351 -4.93 7.70 20.97
CA GLU A 351 -6.21 7.86 20.28
C GLU A 351 -6.80 6.49 19.94
N THR A 352 -8.04 6.25 20.37
CA THR A 352 -8.91 5.16 19.92
C THR A 352 -9.27 5.37 18.44
N VAL A 353 -8.28 5.25 17.55
CA VAL A 353 -8.51 5.21 16.12
C VAL A 353 -9.01 3.82 15.80
N VAL A 354 -10.28 3.72 15.41
CA VAL A 354 -10.79 2.53 14.74
C VAL A 354 -10.05 2.41 13.40
N VAL A 355 -8.96 1.63 13.39
CA VAL A 355 -8.34 1.16 12.16
C VAL A 355 -9.43 0.42 11.41
N GLY A 356 -9.60 0.73 10.13
CA GLY A 356 -10.58 0.06 9.28
C GLY A 356 -10.22 -1.42 9.17
N VAL A 357 -10.76 -2.21 10.10
CA VAL A 357 -10.83 -3.66 10.01
C VAL A 357 -11.79 -3.95 8.86
N TYR A 358 -11.26 -4.44 7.75
CA TYR A 358 -12.04 -4.85 6.59
C TYR A 358 -11.95 -6.36 6.42
#